data_AF-A0ABD4WLS1-F1
#
_entry.id   AF-A0ABD4WLS1-F1
#
_cell.length_a   1.000
_cell.length_b   1.000
_cell.length_c   1.000
_cell.angle_alpha   90.00
_cell.angle_beta   90.00
_cell.angle_gamma   90.00
#
_symmetry.space_group_name_H-M   'P 1'
#
loop_
_entity.id
_entity.type
_entity.pdbx_description
1 polymer ?
#
loop_
_entity_poly.entity_id
_entity_poly.type
_entity_poly.pdbx_seq_one_letter_code
_entity_poly.pdbx_strand_id
1 'polypeptide(L)'
;MSLREELLAQEYDERTKPRGFVYFTDADGQVVAKTCRKCRELKQAENYHYKSDGFGQLGPYCRVCVSDRDREYYVTNRERVKRVKNAYYHRKRSKQLSLNLFRNSE
;
A
#
# COMPACT_ATOMS: atom_id res chain seq x y z
N MET A 1 -12.41 -15.32 -18.88
CA MET A 1 -11.85 -16.10 -17.76
C MET A 1 -11.80 -15.17 -16.57
N SER A 2 -12.28 -15.60 -15.41
CA SER A 2 -12.09 -14.89 -14.15
C SER A 2 -10.71 -15.21 -13.58
N LEU A 3 -10.15 -14.32 -12.76
CA LEU A 3 -8.86 -14.58 -12.09
C LEU A 3 -8.88 -15.90 -11.29
N ARG A 4 -10.03 -16.27 -10.71
CA ARG A 4 -10.17 -17.52 -9.98
C ARG A 4 -9.98 -18.74 -10.90
N GLU A 5 -10.61 -18.71 -12.07
CA GLU A 5 -10.48 -19.78 -13.08
C GLU A 5 -9.05 -19.89 -13.59
N GLU A 6 -8.37 -18.76 -13.82
CA GLU A 6 -6.97 -18.72 -14.26
C GLU A 6 -6.02 -19.30 -13.21
N LEU A 7 -6.27 -19.07 -11.92
CA LEU A 7 -5.46 -19.60 -10.83
C LEU A 7 -5.67 -21.11 -10.66
N LEU A 8 -6.92 -21.57 -10.78
CA LEU A 8 -7.23 -23.00 -10.74
C LEU A 8 -6.64 -23.76 -11.93
N ALA A 9 -6.63 -23.16 -13.13
CA ALA A 9 -6.00 -23.73 -14.31
C ALA A 9 -4.46 -23.82 -14.20
N GLN A 10 -3.86 -23.01 -13.33
CA GLN A 10 -2.43 -23.05 -12.99
C GLN A 10 -2.13 -23.97 -11.78
N GLU A 11 -3.12 -24.76 -11.34
CA GLU A 11 -2.98 -25.71 -10.23
C GLU A 11 -2.63 -25.06 -8.88
N TYR A 12 -3.00 -23.80 -8.67
CA TYR A 12 -2.89 -23.17 -7.36
C TYR A 12 -3.97 -23.67 -6.39
N ASP A 13 -3.60 -23.81 -5.12
CA ASP A 13 -4.48 -24.26 -4.05
C ASP A 13 -5.45 -23.15 -3.61
N GLU A 14 -6.76 -23.33 -3.85
CA GLU A 14 -7.77 -22.43 -3.29
C GLU A 14 -8.03 -22.74 -1.80
N ARG A 15 -7.98 -21.71 -0.97
CA ARG A 15 -8.26 -21.81 0.47
C ARG A 15 -9.21 -20.71 0.92
N THR A 16 -10.00 -21.02 1.95
CA THR A 16 -10.98 -20.07 2.51
C THR A 16 -10.78 -19.88 4.01
N LYS A 17 -10.93 -18.64 4.48
CA LYS A 17 -11.01 -18.26 5.90
C LYS A 17 -12.40 -17.71 6.24
N PRO A 18 -12.75 -17.58 7.54
CA PRO A 18 -14.04 -17.03 7.95
C PRO A 18 -14.38 -15.71 7.27
N ARG A 19 -15.69 -15.47 7.12
CA ARG A 19 -16.26 -14.29 6.44
C ARG A 19 -15.95 -14.24 4.94
N GLY A 20 -15.82 -15.42 4.30
CA GLY A 20 -15.66 -15.54 2.84
C GLY A 20 -14.34 -15.00 2.31
N PHE A 21 -13.28 -15.01 3.13
CA PHE A 21 -11.96 -14.57 2.67
C PHE A 21 -11.29 -15.71 1.89
N VAL A 22 -11.21 -15.55 0.57
CA VAL A 22 -10.58 -16.52 -0.34
C VAL A 22 -9.15 -16.10 -0.62
N TYR A 23 -8.25 -17.06 -0.70
CA TYR A 23 -6.86 -16.86 -1.08
C TYR A 23 -6.31 -18.11 -1.76
N PHE A 24 -5.25 -17.91 -2.53
CA PHE A 24 -4.57 -18.96 -3.28
C PHE A 24 -3.12 -19.05 -2.82
N THR A 25 -2.60 -20.28 -2.76
CA THR A 25 -1.20 -20.56 -2.46
C THR A 25 -0.53 -21.36 -3.56
N ASP A 26 0.77 -21.16 -3.75
CA ASP A 26 1.62 -22.04 -4.57
C ASP A 26 2.07 -23.30 -3.83
N ALA A 27 2.86 -24.13 -4.51
CA ALA A 27 3.41 -25.37 -3.98
C ALA A 27 4.29 -25.17 -2.74
N ASP A 28 4.91 -24.00 -2.61
CA ASP A 28 5.72 -23.61 -1.44
C ASP A 28 4.87 -23.04 -0.29
N GLY A 29 3.55 -22.94 -0.48
CA GLY A 29 2.60 -22.38 0.48
C GLY A 29 2.60 -20.85 0.51
N GLN A 30 3.26 -20.19 -0.43
CA GLN A 30 3.31 -18.74 -0.54
C GLN A 30 2.00 -18.21 -1.16
N VAL A 31 1.48 -17.11 -0.61
CA VAL A 31 0.20 -16.54 -1.05
C VAL A 31 0.38 -15.81 -2.39
N VAL A 32 -0.24 -16.32 -3.45
CA VAL A 32 -0.18 -15.76 -4.82
C VAL A 32 -1.36 -14.87 -5.17
N ALA A 33 -2.50 -15.05 -4.51
CA ALA A 33 -3.67 -14.18 -4.65
C ALA A 33 -4.51 -14.19 -3.39
N LYS A 34 -5.22 -13.09 -3.13
CA LYS A 34 -6.16 -13.00 -2.01
C LYS A 34 -7.26 -11.97 -2.22
N THR A 35 -8.35 -12.15 -1.50
CA THR A 35 -9.47 -11.19 -1.45
C THR A 35 -9.08 -9.90 -0.73
N CYS A 36 -9.35 -8.75 -1.35
CA CYS A 36 -9.14 -7.45 -0.73
C CYS A 36 -10.16 -7.22 0.39
N ARG A 37 -9.72 -6.80 1.59
CA ARG A 37 -10.63 -6.58 2.73
C ARG A 37 -11.54 -5.35 2.58
N LYS A 38 -11.24 -4.46 1.64
CA LYS A 38 -12.06 -3.26 1.34
C LYS A 38 -13.04 -3.51 0.20
N CYS A 39 -12.56 -3.79 -1.02
CA CYS A 39 -13.44 -4.00 -2.18
C CYS A 39 -13.98 -5.43 -2.33
N ARG A 40 -13.51 -6.41 -1.54
CA ARG A 40 -13.95 -7.82 -1.57
C ARG A 40 -13.69 -8.58 -2.88
N GLU A 41 -12.88 -8.01 -3.77
CA GLU A 41 -12.45 -8.68 -5.00
C GLU A 41 -11.20 -9.53 -4.77
N LEU A 42 -11.13 -10.68 -5.45
CA LEU A 42 -9.91 -11.48 -5.56
C LEU A 42 -8.89 -10.76 -6.45
N LYS A 43 -7.66 -10.61 -5.98
CA LYS A 43 -6.56 -9.99 -6.73
C LYS A 43 -5.25 -10.73 -6.48
N GLN A 44 -4.35 -10.68 -7.46
CA GLN A 44 -3.00 -11.23 -7.32
C GLN A 44 -2.19 -10.51 -6.25
N ALA A 45 -1.18 -11.19 -5.69
CA ALA A 45 -0.30 -10.71 -4.63
C ALA A 45 0.40 -9.39 -4.99
N GLU A 46 0.83 -9.25 -6.25
CA GLU A 46 1.42 -8.03 -6.81
C GLU A 46 0.54 -6.78 -6.67
N ASN A 47 -0.79 -6.96 -6.59
CA ASN A 47 -1.74 -5.87 -6.41
C ASN A 47 -1.88 -5.42 -4.94
N TYR A 48 -1.01 -5.89 -4.05
CA TYR A 48 -0.91 -5.48 -2.66
C TYR A 48 0.46 -4.85 -2.38
N HIS A 49 0.54 -4.09 -1.29
CA HIS A 49 1.81 -3.64 -0.74
C HIS A 49 2.40 -4.72 0.17
N TYR A 50 3.72 -4.84 0.17
CA TYR A 50 4.43 -5.69 1.13
C TYR A 50 4.20 -5.21 2.57
N LYS A 51 3.98 -6.15 3.47
CA LYS A 51 3.83 -5.90 4.91
C LYS A 51 4.28 -7.14 5.69
N SER A 52 5.37 -7.03 6.44
CA SER A 52 6.02 -8.18 7.10
C SER A 52 5.10 -8.95 8.06
N ASP A 53 4.22 -8.26 8.77
CA ASP A 53 3.21 -8.81 9.69
C ASP A 53 1.86 -9.07 9.00
N GLY A 54 1.78 -8.91 7.69
CA GLY A 54 0.57 -9.09 6.90
C GLY A 54 0.32 -10.56 6.54
N PHE A 55 -0.96 -10.91 6.31
CA PHE A 55 -1.31 -12.22 5.78
C PHE A 55 -0.68 -12.44 4.40
N GLY A 56 0.20 -13.43 4.28
CA GLY A 56 1.02 -13.69 3.10
C GLY A 56 2.14 -12.67 2.87
N GLN A 57 2.54 -11.93 3.92
CA GLN A 57 3.42 -10.75 3.83
C GLN A 57 2.84 -9.61 2.97
N LEU A 58 1.50 -9.56 2.87
CA LEU A 58 0.77 -8.58 2.07
C LEU A 58 -0.18 -7.77 2.95
N GLY A 59 -0.31 -6.48 2.63
CA GLY A 59 -1.29 -5.58 3.24
C GLY A 59 -2.73 -6.08 3.08
N PRO A 60 -3.68 -5.65 3.94
CA PRO A 60 -5.07 -6.10 3.90
C PRO A 60 -5.88 -5.53 2.72
N TYR A 61 -5.42 -4.44 2.12
CA TYR A 61 -6.10 -3.72 1.05
C TYR A 61 -5.24 -3.69 -0.22
N CYS A 62 -5.89 -3.80 -1.37
CA CYS A 62 -5.20 -3.68 -2.65
C CYS A 62 -4.68 -2.25 -2.88
N ARG A 63 -3.70 -2.11 -3.77
CA ARG A 63 -3.05 -0.84 -4.12
C ARG A 63 -4.06 0.23 -4.56
N VAL A 64 -5.07 -0.15 -5.33
CA VAL A 64 -6.16 0.77 -5.75
C VAL A 64 -6.91 1.31 -4.54
N CYS A 65 -7.37 0.41 -3.66
CA CYS A 65 -8.09 0.78 -2.44
C CYS A 65 -7.29 1.68 -1.50
N VAL A 66 -5.97 1.49 -1.44
CA VAL A 66 -5.02 2.33 -0.70
C VAL A 66 -4.88 3.70 -1.38
N SER A 67 -4.66 3.72 -2.70
CA SER A 67 -4.57 4.95 -3.49
C SER A 67 -5.81 5.82 -3.35
N ASP A 68 -7.00 5.23 -3.43
CA ASP A 68 -8.27 5.97 -3.28
C ASP A 68 -8.39 6.60 -1.88
N ARG A 69 -8.06 5.82 -0.84
CA ARG A 69 -8.05 6.31 0.55
C ARG A 69 -7.05 7.46 0.72
N ASP A 70 -5.87 7.33 0.15
CA ASP A 70 -4.82 8.34 0.30
C ASP A 70 -5.20 9.62 -0.47
N ARG A 71 -5.79 9.49 -1.67
CA ARG A 71 -6.37 10.61 -2.43
C ARG A 71 -7.45 11.33 -1.62
N GLU A 72 -8.40 10.59 -1.06
CA GLU A 72 -9.46 11.13 -0.21
C GLU A 72 -8.88 11.88 1.00
N TYR A 73 -7.86 11.32 1.65
CA TYR A 73 -7.17 11.97 2.76
C TYR A 73 -6.61 13.34 2.34
N TYR A 74 -5.92 13.43 1.20
CA TYR A 74 -5.36 14.68 0.70
C TYR A 74 -6.42 15.72 0.34
N VAL A 75 -7.55 15.29 -0.22
CA VAL A 75 -8.66 16.18 -0.59
C VAL A 75 -9.31 16.74 0.67
N THR A 76 -9.71 15.86 1.59
CA THR A 76 -10.45 16.26 2.81
C THR A 76 -9.57 17.04 3.80
N ASN A 77 -8.26 16.77 3.83
CA ASN A 77 -7.31 17.42 4.75
C ASN A 77 -6.44 18.48 4.06
N ARG A 78 -6.86 19.01 2.91
CA ARG A 78 -6.04 19.89 2.05
C ARG A 78 -5.32 21.00 2.83
N GLU A 79 -6.05 21.72 3.69
CA GLU A 79 -5.48 22.82 4.49
C GLU A 79 -4.48 22.32 5.55
N ARG A 80 -4.77 21.19 6.21
CA ARG A 80 -3.84 20.58 7.16
C ARG A 80 -2.55 20.16 6.44
N VAL A 81 -2.66 19.47 5.30
CA VAL A 81 -1.50 19.04 4.51
C VAL A 81 -0.69 20.25 4.04
N LYS A 82 -1.35 21.31 3.57
CA LYS A 82 -0.68 22.56 3.15
C LYS A 82 0.12 23.19 4.30
N ARG A 83 -0.47 23.29 5.50
CA ARG A 83 0.24 23.81 6.69
C ARG A 83 1.47 22.99 7.04
N VAL A 84 1.35 21.66 7.06
CA VAL A 84 2.46 20.75 7.37
C VAL A 84 3.58 20.87 6.32
N LYS A 85 3.22 20.91 5.02
CA LYS A 85 4.19 21.09 3.93
C LYS A 85 4.91 22.44 4.04
N ASN A 86 4.19 23.53 4.28
CA ASN A 86 4.80 24.85 4.45
C ASN A 86 5.78 24.86 5.63
N ALA A 87 5.39 24.33 6.79
CA ALA A 87 6.27 24.23 7.95
C ALA A 87 7.56 23.43 7.64
N TYR A 88 7.45 22.33 6.91
CA TYR A 88 8.62 21.57 6.45
C TYR A 88 9.55 22.41 5.56
N TYR A 89 9.01 23.11 4.55
CA TYR A 89 9.82 23.94 3.65
C TYR A 89 10.49 25.11 4.36
N HIS A 90 9.80 25.77 5.29
CA HIS A 90 10.40 26.82 6.11
C HIS A 90 11.59 26.31 6.92
N ARG A 91 11.44 25.13 7.56
CA ARG A 91 12.55 24.50 8.30
C ARG A 91 13.72 24.13 7.39
N LYS A 92 13.45 23.52 6.22
CA LYS A 92 14.50 23.13 5.27
C LYS A 92 15.26 24.35 4.74
N ARG A 93 14.55 25.42 4.37
CA ARG A 93 15.14 26.68 3.90
C ARG A 93 15.99 27.35 4.98
N SER A 94 15.52 27.39 6.23
CA SER A 94 16.28 27.93 7.36
C SER A 94 17.58 27.16 7.60
N LYS A 95 17.53 25.82 7.58
CA LYS A 95 18.74 24.97 7.69
C LYS A 95 19.74 25.22 6.56
N GLN A 96 19.25 25.38 5.33
CA GLN A 96 20.12 25.64 4.19
C GLN A 96 20.75 27.04 4.28
N LEU A 97 19.97 28.04 4.72
CA LEU A 97 20.47 29.39 4.94
C LEU A 97 21.54 29.42 6.04
N SER A 98 21.32 28.72 7.16
CA SER A 98 22.31 28.63 8.23
C SER A 98 23.60 27.96 7.73
N LEU A 99 23.49 26.83 7.02
CA LEU A 99 24.64 26.15 6.41
C LEU A 99 25.44 27.07 5.46
N ASN A 100 24.74 27.86 4.63
CA ASN A 100 25.39 28.79 3.72
C ASN A 100 26.07 29.95 4.46
N LEU A 101 25.46 30.46 5.54
CA LEU A 101 26.03 31.52 6.37
C LEU A 101 27.32 31.07 7.06
N PHE A 102 27.36 29.86 7.63
CA PHE A 102 28.57 29.30 8.24
C PHE A 102 29.70 29.09 7.22
N ARG A 103 29.35 28.73 5.98
CA ARG A 103 30.32 28.45 4.91
C ARG A 103 30.87 29.71 4.23
N ASN A 104 30.22 30.86 4.38
CA ASN A 104 30.68 32.15 3.86
C ASN A 104 31.47 32.97 4.89
N SER A 105 31.68 32.43 6.09
CA SER A 105 32.45 33.03 7.19
C SER A 105 33.81 32.37 7.44
N GLU A 106 34.22 31.45 6.55
CA GLU A 106 35.58 30.90 6.41
C GLU A 106 36.27 31.52 5.19
#